data_AF-A0A934N444-F1
#
_entry.id   AF-A0A934N444-F1
#
_cell.length_a   1.000
_cell.length_b   1.000
_cell.length_c   1.000
_cell.angle_alpha   90.00
_cell.angle_beta   90.00
_cell.angle_gamma   90.00
#
_symmetry.space_group_name_H-M   'P 1'
#
loop_
_entity.id
_entity.type
_entity.pdbx_description
1 polymer ?
#
loop_
_entity_poly.entity_id
_entity_poly.type
_entity_poly.pdbx_seq_one_letter_code
_entity_poly.pdbx_strand_id
1 'polypeptide(L)'
;MRRLAATWHRRVMADAVVSHAFSHGLHPEHSDRLAAYWAEALGGPTTYSDTMGDETSVVRMHSGNGEHEEMDRRAIACFDEALTEVGLIEDGPLRQVLHDYFEWATTTTMARYHHSADDVPSGLRIPRWSWDGFQD
;
A
#
# COMPACT_ATOMS: atom_id res chain seq x y z
N MET A 1 -7.58 0.31 -10.53
CA MET A 1 -7.22 -0.05 -9.14
C MET A 1 -7.57 -1.49 -8.76
N ARG A 2 -8.83 -1.95 -8.80
CA ARG A 2 -9.18 -3.33 -8.37
C ARG A 2 -8.32 -4.45 -8.98
N ARG A 3 -8.11 -4.42 -10.30
CA ARG A 3 -7.23 -5.40 -10.98
C ARG A 3 -5.79 -5.36 -10.46
N LEU A 4 -5.23 -4.16 -10.26
CA LEU A 4 -3.88 -3.98 -9.74
C LEU A 4 -3.76 -4.52 -8.30
N ALA A 5 -4.72 -4.20 -7.43
CA ALA A 5 -4.73 -4.68 -6.04
C ALA A 5 -4.85 -6.21 -5.95
N ALA A 6 -5.71 -6.82 -6.77
CA ALA A 6 -5.85 -8.27 -6.84
C ALA A 6 -4.55 -8.94 -7.35
N THR A 7 -3.94 -8.38 -8.41
CA THR A 7 -2.67 -8.90 -8.94
C THR A 7 -1.53 -8.76 -7.94
N TRP A 8 -1.38 -7.60 -7.30
CA TRP A 8 -0.36 -7.37 -6.27
C TRP A 8 -0.53 -8.34 -5.10
N HIS A 9 -1.74 -8.47 -4.56
CA HIS A 9 -2.03 -9.37 -3.46
C HIS A 9 -1.68 -10.82 -3.82
N ARG A 10 -2.05 -11.27 -5.02
CA ARG A 10 -1.68 -12.62 -5.50
C ARG A 10 -0.16 -12.82 -5.57
N ARG A 11 0.60 -11.81 -6.00
CA ARG A 11 2.07 -11.87 -6.07
C ARG A 11 2.70 -11.91 -4.69
N VAL A 12 2.22 -11.06 -3.78
CA VAL A 12 2.66 -11.03 -2.39
C VAL A 12 2.40 -12.36 -1.69
N MET A 13 1.24 -12.98 -1.89
CA MET A 13 0.93 -14.30 -1.34
C MET A 13 1.81 -15.43 -1.92
N ALA A 14 2.44 -15.21 -3.08
CA ALA A 14 3.39 -16.14 -3.69
C ALA A 14 4.85 -15.86 -3.27
N ASP A 15 5.16 -14.68 -2.73
CA ASP A 15 6.49 -14.35 -2.23
C ASP A 15 6.71 -14.93 -0.83
N ALA A 16 7.83 -15.63 -0.64
CA ALA A 16 8.13 -16.35 0.59
C ALA A 16 8.40 -15.46 1.82
N VAL A 17 8.68 -14.17 1.63
CA VAL A 17 8.94 -13.22 2.71
C VAL A 17 7.71 -12.36 2.97
N VAL A 18 7.17 -11.69 1.95
CA VAL A 18 6.08 -10.71 2.15
C VAL A 18 4.77 -11.40 2.53
N SER A 19 4.54 -12.65 2.09
CA SER A 19 3.37 -13.42 2.54
C SER A 19 3.29 -13.58 4.05
N HIS A 20 4.41 -13.48 4.78
CA HIS A 20 4.42 -13.57 6.24
C HIS A 20 3.61 -12.44 6.92
N ALA A 21 3.56 -11.24 6.31
CA ALA A 21 2.75 -10.12 6.80
C ALA A 21 1.25 -10.45 6.86
N PHE A 22 0.81 -11.46 6.11
CA PHE A 22 -0.59 -11.87 6.00
C PHE A 22 -0.93 -13.11 6.85
N SER A 23 0.03 -13.62 7.62
CA SER A 23 -0.12 -14.87 8.40
C SER A 23 -1.15 -14.79 9.52
N HIS A 24 -1.47 -13.58 10.01
CA HIS A 24 -2.45 -13.35 11.09
C HIS A 24 -3.88 -13.15 10.58
N GLY A 25 -4.11 -13.38 9.29
CA GLY A 25 -5.43 -13.30 8.67
C GLY A 25 -5.61 -12.08 7.78
N LEU A 26 -6.66 -12.14 6.98
CA LEU A 26 -7.01 -11.18 5.95
C LEU A 26 -8.50 -10.85 6.07
N HIS A 27 -8.84 -9.58 5.85
CA HIS A 27 -10.24 -9.23 5.62
C HIS A 27 -10.74 -9.93 4.34
N PRO A 28 -11.97 -10.49 4.30
CA PRO A 28 -12.49 -11.17 3.10
C PRO A 28 -12.48 -10.29 1.84
N GLU A 29 -12.66 -8.98 2.03
CA GLU A 29 -12.66 -7.96 0.97
C GLU A 29 -11.31 -7.24 0.82
N HIS A 30 -10.20 -7.82 1.27
CA HIS A 30 -8.88 -7.16 1.33
C HIS A 30 -8.51 -6.43 0.03
N SER A 31 -8.61 -7.10 -1.12
CA SER A 31 -8.24 -6.50 -2.42
C SER A 31 -9.14 -5.33 -2.82
N ASP A 32 -10.43 -5.35 -2.48
CA ASP A 32 -11.34 -4.24 -2.76
C ASP A 32 -11.07 -3.04 -1.84
N ARG A 33 -10.78 -3.30 -0.56
CA ARG A 33 -10.37 -2.26 0.40
C ARG A 33 -9.06 -1.60 0.00
N LEU A 34 -8.07 -2.40 -0.40
CA LEU A 34 -6.78 -1.91 -0.88
C LEU A 34 -6.94 -1.07 -2.16
N ALA A 35 -7.80 -1.51 -3.09
CA ALA A 35 -8.09 -0.75 -4.30
C ALA A 35 -8.76 0.60 -4.02
N ALA A 36 -9.67 0.66 -3.04
CA ALA A 36 -10.30 1.91 -2.62
C ALA A 36 -9.28 2.83 -1.94
N TYR A 37 -8.42 2.29 -1.07
CA TYR A 37 -7.36 3.02 -0.39
C TYR A 37 -6.39 3.68 -1.38
N TRP A 38 -5.85 2.92 -2.33
CA TRP A 38 -4.96 3.49 -3.37
C TRP A 38 -5.69 4.48 -4.26
N ALA A 39 -6.94 4.20 -4.65
CA ALA A 39 -7.71 5.12 -5.47
C ALA A 39 -7.88 6.47 -4.77
N GLU A 40 -8.20 6.48 -3.48
CA GLU A 40 -8.34 7.69 -2.69
C GLU A 40 -7.02 8.46 -2.56
N ALA A 41 -5.92 7.76 -2.23
CA ALA A 41 -4.60 8.37 -2.12
C ALA A 41 -4.14 9.02 -3.43
N LEU A 42 -4.49 8.42 -4.57
CA LEU A 42 -4.16 8.91 -5.92
C LEU A 42 -5.19 9.93 -6.47
N GLY A 43 -6.00 10.54 -5.60
CA GLY A 43 -6.93 11.62 -5.96
C GLY A 43 -8.29 11.19 -6.51
N GLY A 44 -8.63 9.90 -6.36
CA GLY A 44 -9.94 9.36 -6.67
C GLY A 44 -10.99 9.57 -5.56
N PRO A 45 -12.12 8.84 -5.61
CA PRO A 45 -13.19 8.95 -4.62
C PRO A 45 -12.75 8.58 -3.19
N THR A 46 -13.37 9.21 -2.18
CA THR A 46 -13.13 9.00 -0.74
C THR A 46 -13.77 7.73 -0.16
N THR A 47 -14.02 6.72 -1.01
CA THR A 47 -14.79 5.53 -0.60
C THR A 47 -14.14 4.77 0.56
N TYR A 48 -12.80 4.77 0.65
CA TYR A 48 -12.13 4.08 1.74
C TYR A 48 -12.39 4.80 3.07
N SER A 49 -12.13 6.10 3.14
CA SER A 49 -12.34 6.88 4.36
C SER A 49 -13.82 7.01 4.76
N ASP A 50 -14.72 7.03 3.78
CA ASP A 50 -16.16 7.17 4.04
C ASP A 50 -16.79 5.87 4.59
N THR A 51 -16.30 4.69 4.16
CA THR A 51 -17.04 3.43 4.37
C THR A 51 -16.22 2.26 4.87
N MET A 52 -14.89 2.31 4.77
CA MET A 52 -14.04 1.15 4.99
C MET A 52 -13.13 1.30 6.21
N GLY A 53 -12.53 2.45 6.44
CA GLY A 53 -11.62 2.68 7.56
C GLY A 53 -10.93 4.03 7.49
N ASP A 54 -9.81 4.18 8.19
CA ASP A 54 -9.01 5.41 8.19
C ASP A 54 -7.51 5.09 8.10
N GLU A 55 -6.72 6.13 7.85
CA GLU A 55 -5.25 6.02 7.77
C GLU A 55 -4.63 5.51 9.07
N THR A 56 -5.13 5.98 10.21
CA THR A 56 -4.65 5.53 11.53
C THR A 56 -4.73 4.00 11.65
N SER A 57 -5.82 3.40 11.21
CA SER A 57 -6.03 1.95 11.26
C SER A 57 -5.10 1.20 10.30
N VAL A 58 -4.85 1.76 9.11
CA VAL A 58 -3.89 1.18 8.14
C VAL A 58 -2.48 1.21 8.72
N VAL A 59 -2.03 2.37 9.20
CA VAL A 59 -0.68 2.53 9.75
C VAL A 59 -0.49 1.63 10.97
N ARG A 60 -1.46 1.56 11.89
CA ARG A 60 -1.40 0.63 13.03
C ARG A 60 -1.23 -0.82 12.63
N MET A 61 -1.90 -1.26 11.57
CA MET A 61 -1.78 -2.63 11.07
C MET A 61 -0.37 -2.97 10.61
N HIS A 62 0.39 -1.99 10.13
CA HIS A 62 1.77 -2.16 9.65
C HIS A 62 2.83 -1.89 10.75
N SER A 63 2.42 -1.45 11.94
CA SER A 63 3.31 -0.97 13.00
C SER A 63 3.67 -2.06 14.02
N GLY A 64 4.78 -1.86 14.74
CA GLY A 64 5.20 -2.75 15.84
C GLY A 64 5.84 -4.08 15.42
N ASN A 65 6.26 -4.19 14.16
CA ASN A 65 6.83 -5.42 13.60
C ASN A 65 8.38 -5.39 13.49
N GLY A 66 9.03 -4.38 14.09
CA GLY A 66 10.46 -4.13 13.91
C GLY A 66 10.78 -3.55 12.53
N GLU A 67 12.06 -3.29 12.28
CA GLU A 67 12.53 -2.85 10.96
C GLU A 67 12.45 -4.02 9.96
N HIS A 68 11.93 -3.76 8.75
CA HIS A 68 11.59 -4.81 7.79
C HIS A 68 11.92 -4.43 6.33
N GLU A 69 13.11 -3.86 6.10
CA GLU A 69 13.54 -3.36 4.78
C GLU A 69 13.44 -4.40 3.65
N GLU A 70 13.78 -5.66 3.91
CA GLU A 70 13.69 -6.73 2.90
C GLU A 70 12.23 -7.04 2.52
N MET A 71 11.30 -6.92 3.47
CA MET A 71 9.87 -7.09 3.21
C MET A 71 9.36 -5.93 2.34
N ASP A 72 9.75 -4.69 2.67
CA ASP A 72 9.37 -3.49 1.92
C ASP A 72 9.85 -3.56 0.47
N ARG A 73 11.13 -3.87 0.27
CA ARG A 73 11.75 -4.01 -1.05
C ARG A 73 11.01 -5.06 -1.91
N ARG A 74 10.62 -6.19 -1.30
CA ARG A 74 9.89 -7.24 -2.02
C ARG A 74 8.43 -6.89 -2.29
N ALA A 75 7.78 -6.17 -1.37
CA ALA A 75 6.42 -5.68 -1.58
C ALA A 75 6.37 -4.70 -2.77
N ILE A 76 7.38 -3.83 -2.89
CA ILE A 76 7.57 -2.89 -4.01
C ILE A 76 7.83 -3.67 -5.31
N ALA A 77 8.73 -4.65 -5.30
CA ALA A 77 8.98 -5.50 -6.47
C ALA A 77 7.70 -6.24 -6.95
N CYS A 78 6.90 -6.76 -6.02
CA CYS A 78 5.60 -7.36 -6.35
C CYS A 78 4.65 -6.35 -7.00
N PHE A 79 4.72 -5.06 -6.60
CA PHE A 79 3.92 -3.99 -7.19
C PHE A 79 4.36 -3.68 -8.62
N ASP A 80 5.65 -3.61 -8.89
CA ASP A 80 6.18 -3.37 -10.24
C ASP A 80 5.84 -4.50 -11.23
N GLU A 81 5.88 -5.74 -10.74
CA GLU A 81 5.41 -6.90 -11.51
C GLU A 81 3.90 -6.86 -11.73
N ALA A 82 3.13 -6.38 -10.74
CA ALA A 82 1.70 -6.21 -10.87
C ALA A 82 1.33 -5.12 -11.89
N LEU A 83 2.05 -3.98 -11.90
CA LEU A 83 1.92 -2.92 -12.90
C LEU A 83 2.13 -3.48 -14.32
N THR A 84 3.18 -4.28 -14.50
CA THR A 84 3.50 -4.95 -15.77
C THR A 84 2.35 -5.86 -16.21
N GLU A 85 1.83 -6.71 -15.32
CA GLU A 85 0.77 -7.65 -15.64
C GLU A 85 -0.57 -6.99 -15.97
N VAL A 86 -0.87 -5.83 -15.38
CA VAL A 86 -2.09 -5.07 -15.71
C VAL A 86 -1.95 -4.25 -17.00
N GLY A 87 -0.80 -4.29 -17.67
CA GLY A 87 -0.57 -3.68 -18.98
C GLY A 87 0.17 -2.35 -18.95
N LEU A 88 0.74 -1.94 -17.81
CA LEU A 88 1.62 -0.77 -17.72
C LEU A 88 3.07 -1.20 -17.97
N ILE A 89 3.33 -1.72 -19.17
CA ILE A 89 4.56 -2.46 -19.52
C ILE A 89 5.72 -1.50 -19.89
N GLU A 90 5.40 -0.33 -20.41
CA GLU A 90 6.38 0.68 -20.79
C GLU A 90 6.79 1.54 -19.59
N ASP A 91 8.03 2.05 -19.59
CA ASP A 91 8.53 3.07 -18.65
C ASP A 91 7.90 4.45 -18.95
N GLY A 92 6.57 4.46 -19.05
CA GLY A 92 5.78 5.66 -19.24
C GLY A 92 5.57 6.42 -17.92
N PRO A 93 5.24 7.71 -17.98
CA PRO A 93 5.10 8.55 -16.78
C PRO A 93 4.14 8.00 -15.72
N LEU A 94 3.06 7.32 -16.14
CA LEU A 94 2.11 6.71 -15.21
C LEU A 94 2.72 5.56 -14.41
N ARG A 95 3.57 4.72 -15.04
CA ARG A 95 4.22 3.60 -14.35
C ARG A 95 5.14 4.14 -13.27
N GLN A 96 5.95 5.14 -13.60
CA GLN A 96 6.87 5.78 -12.65
C GLN A 96 6.12 6.41 -11.48
N VAL A 97 5.08 7.20 -11.74
CA VAL A 97 4.31 7.85 -10.65
C VAL A 97 3.65 6.85 -9.70
N LEU A 98 3.15 5.72 -10.22
CA LEU A 98 2.57 4.68 -9.37
C LEU A 98 3.64 3.93 -8.56
N HIS A 99 4.80 3.68 -9.15
CA HIS A 99 5.95 3.12 -8.44
C HIS A 99 6.38 4.06 -7.29
N ASP A 100 6.62 5.34 -7.59
CA ASP A 100 7.07 6.33 -6.62
C ASP A 100 6.08 6.48 -5.46
N TYR A 101 4.77 6.48 -5.76
CA TYR A 101 3.73 6.46 -4.73
C TYR A 101 3.85 5.25 -3.82
N PHE A 102 3.96 4.06 -4.40
CA PHE A 102 3.94 2.81 -3.64
C PHE A 102 5.22 2.63 -2.82
N GLU A 103 6.37 2.97 -3.39
CA GLU A 103 7.66 3.00 -2.71
C GLU A 103 7.61 3.98 -1.52
N TRP A 104 7.18 5.22 -1.75
CA TRP A 104 7.08 6.22 -0.69
C TRP A 104 6.12 5.77 0.42
N ALA A 105 4.93 5.29 0.06
CA ALA A 105 3.94 4.85 1.06
C ALA A 105 4.48 3.68 1.91
N THR A 106 5.17 2.73 1.28
CA THR A 106 5.76 1.55 1.95
C THR A 106 6.90 1.98 2.89
N THR A 107 7.85 2.75 2.38
CA THR A 107 9.10 3.10 3.10
C THR A 107 8.97 4.29 4.04
N THR A 108 7.91 5.09 3.90
CA THR A 108 7.66 6.26 4.75
C THR A 108 6.51 6.03 5.70
N THR A 109 5.31 5.81 5.17
CA THR A 109 4.08 5.80 5.98
C THR A 109 3.91 4.48 6.73
N MET A 110 4.05 3.35 6.03
CA MET A 110 3.88 2.03 6.63
C MET A 110 5.04 1.64 7.56
N ALA A 111 6.27 2.03 7.22
CA ALA A 111 7.46 1.77 8.03
C ALA A 111 7.67 2.76 9.20
N ARG A 112 6.78 3.74 9.39
CA ARG A 112 7.02 4.88 10.31
C ARG A 112 7.15 4.47 11.78
N TYR A 113 6.42 3.45 12.23
CA TYR A 113 6.30 3.08 13.64
C TYR A 113 6.68 1.61 13.86
N HIS A 114 7.97 1.31 13.79
CA HIS A 114 8.47 -0.07 13.91
C HIS A 114 8.47 -0.61 15.36
N HIS A 115 8.44 0.26 16.38
CA HIS A 115 8.50 -0.16 17.79
C HIS A 115 7.16 -0.67 18.33
N SER A 116 6.09 0.11 18.20
CA SER A 116 4.76 -0.28 18.68
C SER A 116 3.65 0.32 17.84
N ALA A 117 2.56 -0.43 17.65
CA ALA A 117 1.32 0.11 17.07
C ALA A 117 0.66 1.17 17.97
N ASP A 118 0.97 1.19 19.27
CA ASP A 118 0.48 2.21 20.21
C ASP A 118 1.11 3.59 19.95
N ASP A 119 2.26 3.65 19.25
CA ASP A 119 2.92 4.90 18.89
C ASP A 119 2.19 5.64 17.75
N VAL A 120 1.23 4.98 17.09
CA VAL A 120 0.49 5.55 15.96
C VAL A 120 -0.60 6.53 16.45
N PRO A 121 -0.51 7.82 16.09
CA PRO A 121 -1.49 8.81 16.51
C PRO A 121 -2.86 8.57 15.87
N SER A 122 -3.91 8.98 16.58
CA SER A 122 -5.26 9.03 16.03
C SER A 122 -5.44 10.18 15.05
N GLY A 123 -6.36 10.03 14.10
CA GLY A 123 -6.77 11.11 13.20
C GLY A 123 -5.79 11.38 12.06
N LEU A 124 -4.97 10.38 11.71
CA LEU A 124 -4.19 10.45 10.48
C LEU A 124 -5.15 10.53 9.28
N ARG A 125 -4.71 11.23 8.23
CA ARG A 125 -5.44 11.38 6.98
C ARG A 125 -4.69 10.65 5.88
N ILE A 126 -5.43 10.05 4.96
CA ILE A 126 -4.85 9.36 3.81
C ILE A 126 -4.03 10.38 3.01
N PRO A 127 -2.74 10.12 2.76
CA PRO A 127 -1.88 11.04 2.02
C PRO A 127 -2.38 11.18 0.60
N ARG A 128 -2.27 12.39 0.03
CA ARG A 128 -2.55 12.61 -1.39
C ARG A 128 -1.27 12.55 -2.20
N TRP A 129 -1.33 11.83 -3.31
CA TRP A 129 -0.24 11.70 -4.26
C TRP A 129 -0.70 12.17 -5.64
N SER A 130 0.06 13.08 -6.22
CA SER A 130 -0.20 13.63 -7.55
C SER A 130 0.86 13.17 -8.56
N TRP A 131 0.77 13.67 -9.79
CA TRP A 131 1.84 13.47 -10.79
C TRP A 131 3.19 14.05 -10.36
N ASP A 132 3.16 15.06 -9.49
CA ASP A 132 4.36 15.73 -8.96
C ASP A 132 4.80 15.14 -7.60
N GLY A 133 4.18 14.04 -7.16
CA GLY A 133 4.51 13.34 -5.91
C GLY A 133 3.58 13.68 -4.74
N PHE A 134 4.09 13.47 -3.52
CA PHE A 134 3.36 13.72 -2.27
C PHE A 134 2.83 15.16 -2.16
N GLN A 135 1.62 15.31 -1.62
CA GLN A 135 0.95 16.58 -1.38
C GLN A 135 0.63 16.70 0.13
N ASP A 136 1.11 17.77 0.76
CA ASP A 136 0.84 18.12 2.16
C ASP A 136 -0.61 18.56 2.43
#